data_AF-K1S6D7-F1
#
_entry.id   AF-K1S6D7-F1
#
_cell.length_a   1.000
_cell.length_b   1.000
_cell.length_c   1.000
_cell.angle_alpha   90.00
_cell.angle_beta   90.00
_cell.angle_gamma   90.00
#
_symmetry.space_group_name_H-M   'P 1'
#
loop_
_entity.id
_entity.type
_entity.pdbx_description
1 polymer ?
#
loop_
_entity_poly.entity_id
_entity_poly.type
_entity_poly.pdbx_seq_one_letter_code
_entity_poly.pdbx_strand_id
1 'polypeptide(L)' 'MTREEKILWGYYLRKYPIRFHRQYAIGRYIADFYCRKAKLVIEIDGSQHFMKDGAAHD' A
#
# COMPACT_ATOMS: atom_id res chain seq x y z
N MET A 1 2.82 -8.25 2.64
CA MET A 1 1.60 -8.18 1.83
C MET A 1 0.56 -9.17 2.28
N THR A 2 -0.58 -8.63 2.73
CA THR A 2 -1.83 -9.32 3.04
C THR A 2 -2.46 -9.98 1.80
N ARG A 3 -3.55 -10.72 1.99
CA ARG A 3 -4.29 -11.34 0.88
C ARG A 3 -4.88 -10.28 -0.04
N GLU A 4 -5.41 -9.22 0.54
CA GLU A 4 -6.08 -8.10 -0.11
C GLU A 4 -5.07 -7.31 -0.97
N GLU A 5 -3.89 -7.02 -0.44
CA GLU A 5 -2.79 -6.41 -1.19
C GLU A 5 -2.32 -7.28 -2.36
N LYS A 6 -2.22 -8.60 -2.17
CA LYS A 6 -1.84 -9.52 -3.26
C LYS A 6 -2.86 -9.51 -4.39
N ILE A 7 -4.15 -9.42 -4.07
CA ILE A 7 -5.23 -9.33 -5.06
C ILE A 7 -5.08 -8.03 -5.85
N LEU A 8 -5.05 -6.87 -5.17
CA LEU A 8 -4.96 -5.58 -5.86
C LEU A 8 -3.70 -5.48 -6.74
N TRP A 9 -2.56 -5.93 -6.22
CA TRP A 9 -1.30 -5.94 -6.95
C TRP A 9 -1.35 -6.86 -8.17
N GLY A 10 -1.74 -8.12 -7.97
CA GLY A 10 -1.65 -9.17 -9.00
C GLY A 10 -2.64 -8.97 -10.15
N TYR A 11 -3.86 -8.54 -9.83
CA TYR A 11 -4.94 -8.38 -10.81
C TYR A 11 -4.93 -7.02 -11.51
N TYR A 12 -4.52 -5.94 -10.81
CA TYR A 12 -4.64 -4.59 -11.35
C TYR A 12 -3.32 -3.82 -11.39
N LEU A 13 -2.76 -3.43 -10.24
CA LEU A 13 -1.69 -2.42 -10.19
C LEU A 13 -0.40 -2.85 -10.91
N ARG A 14 -0.05 -4.13 -10.89
CA ARG A 14 1.15 -4.64 -11.59
C ARG A 14 1.08 -4.47 -13.11
N LYS A 15 -0.11 -4.49 -13.68
CA LYS A 15 -0.34 -4.38 -15.14
C LYS A 15 -0.82 -2.97 -15.54
N TYR A 16 -1.00 -2.08 -14.58
CA TYR A 16 -1.52 -0.75 -14.86
C TYR A 16 -0.50 0.06 -15.69
N PRO A 17 -0.93 0.89 -16.66
CA PRO A 17 -0.02 1.64 -17.52
C PRO A 17 0.88 2.63 -16.77
N ILE A 18 0.44 3.11 -15.61
CA ILE A 18 1.24 3.95 -14.72
C ILE A 18 1.91 3.06 -13.68
N ARG A 19 3.20 3.29 -13.45
CA ARG A 19 3.99 2.51 -12.50
C ARG A 19 3.53 2.73 -11.06
N PHE A 20 3.18 1.63 -10.40
CA PHE A 20 3.01 1.55 -8.95
C PHE A 20 4.19 0.79 -8.33
N HIS A 21 4.60 1.25 -7.16
CA HIS A 21 5.51 0.57 -6.25
C HIS A 21 4.68 -0.08 -5.14
N ARG A 22 5.15 -1.21 -4.60
CA ARG A 22 4.54 -1.88 -3.46
C ARG A 22 5.51 -1.84 -2.28
N GLN A 23 5.01 -1.72 -1.05
CA GLN A 23 5.80 -1.62 0.18
C GLN A 23 6.90 -0.54 0.07
N TYR A 24 6.47 0.68 -0.28
CA TYR A 24 7.38 1.78 -0.62
C TYR A 24 7.71 2.60 0.63
N ALA A 25 9.01 2.74 0.92
CA ALA A 25 9.48 3.55 2.04
C ALA A 25 9.33 5.06 1.75
N ILE A 26 8.61 5.76 2.63
CA ILE A 26 8.44 7.22 2.61
C ILE A 26 8.89 7.76 3.97
N GLY A 27 10.15 8.18 4.05
CA GLY A 27 10.74 8.61 5.31
C GLY A 27 10.72 7.48 6.34
N ARG A 28 9.92 7.64 7.40
CA ARG A 28 9.74 6.65 8.48
C ARG A 28 8.61 5.64 8.24
N TYR A 29 7.84 5.82 7.18
CA TYR A 29 6.66 5.01 6.88
C TYR A 29 6.91 4.06 5.73
N ILE A 30 6.15 2.97 5.69
CA ILE A 30 6.12 2.04 4.55
C ILE A 30 4.69 2.01 4.04
N ALA A 31 4.47 2.54 2.85
CA ALA A 31 3.17 2.53 2.20
C ALA A 31 2.93 1.21 1.47
N ASP A 32 1.71 0.67 1.52
CA ASP A 32 1.35 -0.55 0.80
C ASP A 32 1.56 -0.40 -0.70
N PHE A 33 1.07 0.70 -1.29
CA PHE A 33 1.36 1.08 -2.67
C PHE A 33 1.61 2.57 -2.85
N TYR A 34 2.52 2.90 -3.76
CA TYR A 34 2.86 4.28 -4.09
C TYR A 34 2.99 4.51 -5.60
N CYS A 35 2.38 5.59 -6.09
CA CYS A 35 2.52 6.08 -7.45
C CYS A 35 3.16 7.46 -7.46
N ARG A 36 4.42 7.52 -7.90
CA ARG A 36 5.18 8.78 -7.99
C ARG A 36 4.57 9.78 -8.96
N LYS A 37 4.04 9.31 -10.11
CA LYS A 37 3.46 10.19 -11.14
C LYS A 37 2.23 10.94 -10.63
N ALA A 38 1.40 10.26 -9.86
CA ALA A 38 0.17 10.82 -9.30
C ALA A 38 0.36 11.45 -7.92
N LYS A 39 1.54 11.29 -7.29
CA LYS A 39 1.77 11.60 -5.87
C LYS A 39 0.71 10.96 -4.97
N LEU A 40 0.39 9.69 -5.25
CA LEU A 40 -0.69 8.93 -4.63
C LEU A 40 -0.12 7.79 -3.79
N VAL A 41 -0.60 7.69 -2.55
CA VAL A 41 -0.44 6.53 -1.67
C VAL A 41 -1.78 5.78 -1.63
N ILE A 42 -1.72 4.45 -1.62
CA ILE A 42 -2.87 3.58 -1.41
C ILE A 42 -2.49 2.64 -0.28
N GLU A 43 -3.19 2.76 0.85
CA GLU A 43 -3.12 1.83 1.97
C GLU A 43 -4.31 0.87 1.91
N ILE A 44 -4.09 -0.40 2.26
CA ILE A 44 -5.17 -1.37 2.41
C ILE A 44 -5.41 -1.62 3.88
N ASP A 45 -6.53 -1.11 4.38
CA ASP A 45 -6.90 -1.30 5.77
C ASP A 45 -7.39 -2.73 6.02
N GLY A 46 -6.50 -3.59 6.54
CA GLY A 46 -6.83 -4.90 7.09
C GLY A 46 -7.27 -4.84 8.56
N SER A 47 -7.89 -5.93 9.04
CA SER A 47 -8.25 -6.09 10.47
C SER A 47 -7.04 -6.08 11.43
N GLN A 48 -5.81 -6.17 10.90
CA GLN A 48 -4.56 -6.09 11.66
C GLN A 48 -4.20 -4.65 12.07
N HIS A 49 -4.74 -3.62 11.42
CA HIS A 49 -4.50 -2.21 11.80
C HIS A 49 -5.18 -1.81 13.11
N PHE A 50 -6.17 -2.59 13.55
CA PHE A 50 -6.81 -2.39 14.85
C PHE A 50 -6.00 -2.95 16.04
N MET A 51 -4.82 -3.54 15.79
CA MET A 51 -3.88 -3.87 16.87
C MET A 51 -3.09 -2.60 17.26
N LYS A 52 -2.82 -2.43 18.55
CA LYS A 52 -2.39 -1.17 19.22
C LYS A 52 -1.26 -0.36 18.54
N ASP A 53 -0.45 -0.95 17.67
CA ASP A 53 0.64 -0.27 16.96
C ASP A 53 0.23 0.30 15.59
N GLY A 54 -0.87 -0.17 14.97
CA GLY A 54 -1.37 0.35 13.68
C GLY A 54 -2.10 1.69 13.83
N ALA A 55 -2.97 1.79 14.83
CA ALA A 55 -3.79 2.98 15.07
C ALA A 55 -3.01 4.27 15.46
N ALA A 56 -1.73 4.16 15.82
CA ALA A 56 -0.91 5.32 16.19
C ALA A 56 -0.33 6.06 14.96
N HIS A 57 -0.40 5.45 13.78
CA HIS A 57 0.38 5.88 12.61
C HIS A 57 -0.40 5.95 11.29
N ASP A 58 -1.69 5.62 11.28
CA ASP A 58 -2.65 5.91 10.19
C ASP A 58 -3.09 7.38 10.18
#